data_AF-A0A8W8MU93-F1
#
_entry.id   AF-A0A8W8MU93-F1
#
_cell.length_a   1.000
_cell.length_b   1.000
_cell.length_c   1.000
_cell.angle_alpha   90.00
_cell.angle_beta   90.00
_cell.angle_gamma   90.00
#
_symmetry.space_group_name_H-M   'P 1'
#
loop_
_entity.id
_entity.type
_entity.pdbx_description
1 polymer ?
#
loop_
_entity_poly.entity_id
_entity_poly.type
_entity_poly.pdbx_seq_one_letter_code
_entity_poly.pdbx_strand_id
1 'polypeptide(L)'
;PVYIFTNGGVISIDGENSTVTAGTVKFNIQIEGWQFCGNSGVTCKQGSKDEVGDAIEFVITIKGKGTQQRKTTDKRTDGEEFELGGGSSVLLSRKISVDGGNYTDMATGYPKLETKGGKQSFVFRFPKFTSSVLYDPQIVLATPDASGSNVVTSSLSILITCLMVLVSRLLH
;
A
#
# COMPACT_ATOMS: atom_id res chain seq x y z
N PRO A 1 13.19 1.90 0.49
CA PRO A 1 13.96 1.52 1.70
C PRO A 1 13.10 0.67 2.65
N VAL A 2 13.73 -0.03 3.61
CA VAL A 2 13.04 -0.83 4.65
C VAL A 2 13.66 -0.51 6.00
N TYR A 3 12.80 -0.32 7.01
CA TYR A 3 13.14 0.04 8.37
C TYR A 3 12.43 -0.89 9.35
N ILE A 4 13.06 -1.18 10.48
CA ILE A 4 12.48 -1.97 11.57
C ILE A 4 12.51 -1.12 12.84
N PHE A 5 11.36 -0.95 13.47
CA PHE A 5 11.26 -0.25 14.75
C PHE A 5 11.81 -1.12 15.87
N THR A 6 12.74 -0.58 16.66
CA THR A 6 13.29 -1.28 17.83
C THR A 6 12.48 -1.03 19.11
N ASN A 7 11.63 0.00 19.10
CA ASN A 7 10.82 0.43 20.23
C ASN A 7 9.41 0.80 19.75
N GLY A 8 8.45 0.83 20.68
CA GLY A 8 7.11 1.32 20.40
C GLY A 8 7.04 2.85 20.29
N GLY A 9 6.04 3.35 19.57
CA GLY A 9 5.81 4.77 19.37
C GLY A 9 4.61 5.07 18.48
N VAL A 10 4.43 6.35 18.14
CA VAL A 10 3.39 6.81 17.22
C VAL A 10 4.06 7.51 16.04
N ILE A 11 3.66 7.13 14.83
CA ILE A 11 4.00 7.80 13.59
C ILE A 11 2.82 8.69 13.21
N SER A 12 3.07 9.97 13.00
CA SER A 12 2.05 10.94 12.59
C SER A 12 2.38 11.48 11.21
N ILE A 13 1.44 11.32 10.27
CA ILE A 13 1.53 11.83 8.90
C ILE A 13 0.30 12.70 8.65
N ASP A 14 0.48 14.02 8.62
CA ASP A 14 -0.60 14.98 8.33
C ASP A 14 -1.88 14.73 9.16
N GLY A 15 -1.70 14.58 10.48
CA GLY A 15 -2.78 14.30 11.43
C GLY A 15 -3.25 12.85 11.49
N GLU A 16 -2.85 11.99 10.55
CA GLU A 16 -3.14 10.56 10.59
C GLU A 16 -2.07 9.83 11.43
N ASN A 17 -2.50 9.15 12.49
CA ASN A 17 -1.59 8.48 13.42
C ASN A 17 -1.59 6.95 13.23
N SER A 18 -0.42 6.35 13.43
CA SER A 18 -0.23 4.90 13.48
C SER A 18 0.64 4.53 14.67
N THR A 19 0.16 3.63 15.51
CA THR A 19 0.91 3.05 16.62
C THR A 19 1.79 1.92 16.11
N VAL A 20 3.09 1.99 16.41
CA VAL A 20 4.08 0.96 16.10
C VAL A 20 4.63 0.35 17.37
N THR A 21 5.05 -0.91 17.29
CA THR A 21 5.74 -1.65 18.36
C THR A 21 7.10 -2.12 17.88
N ALA A 22 7.96 -2.55 18.81
CA ALA A 22 9.21 -3.21 18.46
C ALA A 22 8.95 -4.40 17.50
N GLY A 23 9.73 -4.47 16.42
CA GLY A 23 9.54 -5.44 15.34
C GLY A 23 8.59 -5.01 14.22
N THR A 24 7.91 -3.86 14.35
CA THR A 24 7.14 -3.29 13.24
C THR A 24 8.08 -2.96 12.09
N VAL A 25 7.74 -3.39 10.88
CA VAL A 25 8.49 -3.11 9.67
C VAL A 25 7.81 -1.97 8.93
N LYS A 26 8.58 -0.97 8.50
CA LYS A 26 8.12 0.05 7.58
C LYS A 26 8.93 -0.03 6.30
N PHE A 27 8.26 0.02 5.16
CA PHE A 27 8.93 0.13 3.87
C PHE A 27 8.38 1.32 3.11
N ASN A 28 9.12 1.78 2.11
CA ASN A 28 8.69 2.87 1.24
C ASN A 28 8.38 2.32 -0.15
N ILE A 29 7.27 2.79 -0.71
CA ILE A 29 6.96 2.74 -2.13
C ILE A 29 7.28 4.13 -2.67
N GLN A 30 8.27 4.22 -3.56
CA GLN A 30 8.59 5.44 -4.27
C GLN A 30 8.51 5.15 -5.76
N ILE A 31 7.70 5.94 -6.48
CA ILE A 31 7.65 5.90 -7.94
C ILE A 31 8.14 7.25 -8.42
N GLU A 32 9.15 7.22 -9.28
CA GLU A 32 9.79 8.41 -9.84
C GLU A 32 10.08 8.19 -11.32
N GLY A 33 10.26 9.29 -12.06
CA GLY A 33 10.56 9.24 -13.50
C GLY A 33 9.43 8.68 -14.37
N TRP A 34 8.23 8.49 -13.81
CA TRP A 34 7.08 7.97 -14.55
C TRP A 34 6.58 8.99 -15.58
N GLN A 35 6.36 8.53 -16.81
CA GLN A 35 5.80 9.34 -17.89
C GLN A 35 4.33 8.96 -18.11
N PHE A 36 3.42 9.88 -17.83
CA PHE A 36 1.99 9.65 -18.04
C PHE A 36 1.61 9.83 -19.51
N CYS A 37 0.78 8.92 -20.02
CA CYS A 37 0.16 9.05 -21.33
C CYS A 37 -0.62 10.38 -21.43
N GLY A 38 -0.41 11.12 -22.51
CA GLY A 38 -0.97 12.46 -22.70
C GLY A 38 -0.07 13.60 -22.21
N ASN A 39 1.07 13.31 -21.57
CA ASN A 39 2.10 14.32 -21.36
C ASN A 39 2.71 14.75 -22.70
N SER A 40 3.30 15.94 -22.73
CA SER A 40 3.97 16.45 -23.94
C SER A 40 5.04 15.46 -24.41
N GLY A 41 4.92 14.99 -25.66
CA GLY A 41 5.82 13.99 -26.25
C GLY A 41 5.53 12.54 -25.86
N VAL A 42 4.49 12.25 -25.09
CA VAL A 42 4.14 10.89 -24.62
C VAL A 42 2.75 10.49 -25.12
N THR A 43 2.71 9.73 -26.22
CA THR A 43 1.48 9.18 -26.79
C THR A 43 1.38 7.69 -26.51
N CYS A 44 0.29 7.27 -25.87
CA CYS A 44 -0.08 5.88 -25.68
C CYS A 44 -1.33 5.57 -26.49
N LYS A 45 -1.40 4.40 -27.12
CA LYS A 45 -2.54 4.02 -27.96
C LYS A 45 -3.13 2.68 -27.55
N GLN A 46 -4.46 2.61 -27.52
CA GLN A 46 -5.21 1.35 -27.51
C GLN A 46 -5.93 1.20 -28.85
N GLY A 47 -5.32 0.44 -29.77
CA GLY A 47 -5.75 0.44 -31.17
C GLY A 47 -5.52 1.82 -31.81
N SER A 48 -6.58 2.42 -32.34
CA SER A 48 -6.52 3.74 -33.01
C SER A 48 -6.79 4.92 -32.09
N LYS A 49 -7.05 4.69 -30.80
CA LYS A 49 -7.41 5.74 -29.84
C LYS A 49 -6.20 6.11 -28.99
N ASP A 50 -5.93 7.41 -28.90
CA ASP A 50 -4.96 7.96 -27.96
C ASP A 50 -5.55 7.92 -26.55
N GLU A 51 -4.74 7.44 -25.60
CA GLU A 51 -5.14 7.25 -24.20
C GLU A 51 -4.45 8.28 -23.29
N VAL A 52 -5.14 8.65 -22.21
CA VAL A 52 -4.63 9.53 -21.16
C VAL A 52 -4.52 8.73 -19.86
N GLY A 53 -3.33 8.76 -19.24
CA GLY A 53 -3.08 8.04 -17.99
C GLY A 53 -3.32 8.94 -16.80
N ASP A 54 -4.44 8.79 -16.08
CA ASP A 54 -4.84 9.73 -15.01
C ASP A 54 -4.37 9.36 -13.59
N ALA A 55 -3.86 8.14 -13.41
CA ALA A 55 -3.33 7.65 -12.13
C ALA A 55 -2.48 6.40 -12.36
N ILE A 56 -1.71 5.99 -11.34
CA ILE A 56 -1.05 4.69 -11.27
C ILE A 56 -1.80 3.84 -10.24
N GLU A 57 -2.32 2.69 -10.64
CA GLU A 57 -2.71 1.63 -9.71
C GLU A 57 -1.51 0.73 -9.43
N PHE A 58 -0.97 0.79 -8.22
CA PHE A 58 0.12 -0.07 -7.78
C PHE A 58 -0.44 -1.21 -6.94
N VAL A 59 -0.07 -2.45 -7.26
CA VAL A 59 -0.64 -3.64 -6.63
C VAL A 59 0.46 -4.46 -5.97
N ILE A 60 0.30 -4.72 -4.67
CA ILE A 60 1.16 -5.66 -3.94
C ILE A 60 0.33 -6.77 -3.34
N THR A 61 0.90 -7.97 -3.35
CA THR A 61 0.39 -9.09 -2.56
C THR A 61 1.31 -9.27 -1.36
N ILE A 62 0.74 -9.17 -0.16
CA ILE A 62 1.41 -9.54 1.08
C ILE A 62 0.76 -10.84 1.54
N LYS A 63 1.53 -11.92 1.73
CA LYS A 63 0.98 -13.21 2.17
C LYS A 63 1.16 -13.40 3.67
N GLY A 64 0.07 -13.61 4.40
CA GLY A 64 0.10 -14.00 5.81
C GLY A 64 -0.45 -15.40 6.05
N LYS A 65 -0.67 -15.74 7.34
CA LYS A 65 -1.15 -17.07 7.77
C LYS A 65 -2.65 -17.28 7.58
N GLY A 66 -3.42 -16.26 7.23
CA GLY A 66 -4.88 -16.36 7.08
C GLY A 66 -5.44 -15.52 5.94
N THR A 67 -6.76 -15.60 5.76
CA THR A 67 -7.50 -14.73 4.84
C THR A 67 -7.45 -13.29 5.34
N GLN A 68 -7.09 -12.38 4.46
CA GLN A 68 -6.86 -11.00 4.78
C GLN A 68 -8.20 -10.27 4.91
N GLN A 69 -8.37 -9.46 5.94
CA GLN A 69 -9.62 -8.76 6.20
C GLN A 69 -9.34 -7.37 6.75
N ARG A 70 -10.16 -6.40 6.35
CA ARG A 70 -10.09 -5.04 6.89
C ARG A 70 -10.56 -5.05 8.34
N LYS A 71 -9.81 -4.43 9.24
CA LYS A 71 -10.26 -4.16 10.60
C LYS A 71 -11.17 -2.94 10.62
N THR A 72 -12.29 -3.06 11.32
CA THR A 72 -13.24 -1.97 11.54
C THR A 72 -13.20 -1.43 12.96
N THR A 73 -12.72 -2.23 13.92
CA THR A 73 -12.53 -1.86 15.34
C THR A 73 -11.10 -2.17 15.78
N ASP A 74 -10.69 -1.60 16.92
CA ASP A 74 -9.41 -1.88 17.58
C ASP A 74 -8.20 -1.74 16.64
N LYS A 75 -8.26 -0.69 15.83
CA LYS A 75 -7.21 -0.34 14.89
C LYS A 75 -6.07 0.35 15.61
N ARG A 76 -4.86 0.08 15.14
CA ARG A 76 -3.61 0.73 15.52
C ARG A 76 -3.35 1.98 14.69
N THR A 77 -4.17 2.27 13.67
CA THR A 77 -4.02 3.43 12.79
C THR A 77 -5.36 4.10 12.47
N ASP A 78 -5.30 5.41 12.31
CA ASP A 78 -6.38 6.25 11.78
C ASP A 78 -6.63 5.98 10.28
N GLY A 79 -5.64 5.42 9.57
CA GLY A 79 -5.68 5.03 8.16
C GLY A 79 -6.42 3.72 7.90
N GLU A 80 -5.83 2.78 7.18
CA GLU A 80 -6.41 1.45 6.93
C GLU A 80 -5.59 0.36 7.61
N GLU A 81 -6.25 -0.60 8.26
CA GLU A 81 -5.57 -1.77 8.84
C GLU A 81 -6.21 -3.05 8.33
N PHE A 82 -5.38 -3.99 7.90
CA PHE A 82 -5.82 -5.29 7.43
C PHE A 82 -5.09 -6.39 8.18
N GLU A 83 -5.85 -7.30 8.79
CA GLU A 83 -5.28 -8.50 9.38
C GLU A 83 -4.75 -9.42 8.29
N LEU A 84 -3.57 -10.00 8.52
CA LEU A 84 -2.92 -10.98 7.63
C LEU A 84 -3.05 -12.41 8.18
N GLY A 85 -3.71 -12.59 9.33
CA GLY A 85 -3.79 -13.84 10.06
C GLY A 85 -2.57 -14.12 10.93
N GLY A 86 -2.74 -14.93 11.97
CA GLY A 86 -1.67 -15.27 12.90
C GLY A 86 -1.14 -14.08 13.69
N GLY A 87 -1.98 -13.09 14.00
CA GLY A 87 -1.65 -11.91 14.80
C GLY A 87 -0.86 -10.80 14.09
N SER A 88 -0.59 -10.97 12.79
CA SER A 88 0.11 -9.95 11.99
C SER A 88 -0.88 -9.09 11.22
N SER A 89 -0.57 -7.81 11.02
CA SER A 89 -1.43 -6.85 10.34
C SER A 89 -0.61 -5.93 9.43
N VAL A 90 -1.21 -5.42 8.37
CA VAL A 90 -0.64 -4.32 7.57
C VAL A 90 -1.42 -3.05 7.84
N LEU A 91 -0.67 -1.97 8.12
CA LEU A 91 -1.18 -0.63 8.37
C LEU A 91 -0.82 0.22 7.16
N LEU A 92 -1.83 0.79 6.53
CA LEU A 92 -1.75 1.49 5.26
C LEU A 92 -2.33 2.89 5.44
N SER A 93 -1.48 3.91 5.45
CA SER A 93 -1.93 5.28 5.55
C SER A 93 -2.80 5.68 4.35
N ARG A 94 -3.72 6.63 4.52
CA ARG A 94 -4.37 7.28 3.37
C ARG A 94 -3.52 8.42 2.81
N LYS A 95 -2.48 8.85 3.50
CA LYS A 95 -1.62 9.97 3.11
C LYS A 95 -0.51 9.54 2.16
N ILE A 96 -0.31 10.32 1.12
CA ILE A 96 0.76 10.18 0.13
C ILE A 96 1.48 11.52 -0.03
N SER A 97 2.80 11.51 -0.23
CA SER A 97 3.53 12.72 -0.63
C SER A 97 3.70 12.70 -2.14
N VAL A 98 3.26 13.77 -2.80
CA VAL A 98 3.34 13.95 -4.25
C VAL A 98 4.32 15.09 -4.54
N ASP A 99 5.26 14.83 -5.43
CA ASP A 99 6.28 15.77 -5.90
C ASP A 99 7.13 16.42 -4.79
N GLY A 100 7.31 15.71 -3.67
CA GLY A 100 8.02 16.22 -2.49
C GLY A 100 7.25 17.31 -1.73
N GLY A 101 5.99 17.55 -2.08
CA GLY A 101 5.11 18.49 -1.40
C GLY A 101 4.46 17.91 -0.13
N ASN A 102 3.51 18.68 0.40
CA ASN A 102 2.70 18.28 1.54
C ASN A 102 1.98 16.95 1.27
N TYR A 103 1.75 16.19 2.33
CA TYR A 103 0.93 14.99 2.25
C TYR A 103 -0.50 15.36 1.84
N THR A 104 -1.07 14.51 0.99
CA THR A 104 -2.47 14.60 0.55
C THR A 104 -3.13 13.24 0.67
N ASP A 105 -4.45 13.21 0.63
CA ASP A 105 -5.20 11.96 0.65
C ASP A 105 -5.08 11.22 -0.68
N MET A 106 -4.87 9.91 -0.59
CA MET A 106 -5.07 8.96 -1.68
C MET A 106 -6.54 9.00 -2.12
N ALA A 107 -6.80 8.64 -3.37
CA ALA A 107 -8.15 8.63 -3.91
C ALA A 107 -9.15 7.87 -3.00
N THR A 108 -10.36 8.41 -2.84
CA THR A 108 -11.40 7.82 -1.98
C THR A 108 -11.58 6.33 -2.24
N GLY A 109 -11.61 5.54 -1.17
CA GLY A 109 -11.72 4.08 -1.24
C GLY A 109 -10.38 3.38 -1.46
N TYR A 110 -9.26 4.11 -1.49
CA TYR A 110 -7.90 3.56 -1.49
C TYR A 110 -7.14 4.02 -0.22
N PRO A 111 -6.15 3.24 0.25
CA PRO A 111 -5.76 1.91 -0.23
C PRO A 111 -6.87 0.87 0.03
N LYS A 112 -6.99 -0.12 -0.86
CA LYS A 112 -8.02 -1.18 -0.75
C LYS A 112 -7.44 -2.57 -0.81
N LEU A 113 -8.16 -3.50 -0.20
CA LEU A 113 -7.98 -4.93 -0.39
C LEU A 113 -8.91 -5.40 -1.52
N GLU A 114 -8.35 -6.04 -2.53
CA GLU A 114 -9.10 -6.58 -3.66
C GLU A 114 -8.87 -8.08 -3.79
N THR A 115 -9.93 -8.83 -4.06
CA THR A 115 -9.87 -10.28 -4.30
C THR A 115 -10.16 -10.54 -5.78
N LYS A 116 -9.19 -11.08 -6.51
CA LYS A 116 -9.32 -11.50 -7.91
C LYS A 116 -8.79 -12.92 -8.08
N GLY A 117 -9.62 -13.81 -8.62
CA GLY A 117 -9.24 -15.22 -8.85
C GLY A 117 -8.76 -15.93 -7.58
N GLY A 118 -9.37 -15.64 -6.42
CA GLY A 118 -8.96 -16.21 -5.12
C GLY A 118 -7.68 -15.62 -4.52
N LYS A 119 -7.02 -14.69 -5.22
CA LYS A 119 -5.84 -13.98 -4.72
C LYS A 119 -6.25 -12.62 -4.16
N GLN A 120 -5.85 -12.37 -2.91
CA GLN A 120 -6.03 -11.08 -2.25
C GLN A 120 -4.81 -10.19 -2.49
N SER A 121 -5.03 -8.92 -2.83
CA SER A 121 -3.98 -7.93 -3.10
C SER A 121 -4.37 -6.56 -2.59
N PHE A 122 -3.37 -5.79 -2.15
CA PHE A 122 -3.54 -4.40 -1.77
C PHE A 122 -3.31 -3.53 -3.00
N VAL A 123 -4.28 -2.67 -3.30
CA VAL A 123 -4.25 -1.74 -4.43
C VAL A 123 -4.13 -0.33 -3.88
N PHE A 124 -3.12 0.38 -4.35
CA PHE A 124 -2.87 1.79 -4.10
C PHE A 124 -3.14 2.56 -5.38
N ARG A 125 -3.66 3.78 -5.26
CA ARG A 125 -3.93 4.63 -6.42
C ARG A 125 -3.24 5.97 -6.25
N PHE A 126 -2.14 6.14 -6.95
CA PHE A 126 -1.36 7.37 -6.94
C PHE A 126 -1.86 8.30 -8.05
N PRO A 127 -2.12 9.59 -7.76
CA PRO A 127 -2.53 10.56 -8.78
C PRO A 127 -1.39 10.83 -9.77
N LYS A 128 -1.65 11.62 -10.82
CA LYS A 128 -0.57 12.19 -11.63
C LYS A 128 0.43 12.96 -10.75
N PHE A 129 1.70 12.82 -11.09
CA PHE A 129 2.82 13.49 -10.46
C PHE A 129 3.88 13.84 -11.51
N THR A 130 4.77 14.76 -11.18
CA THR A 130 5.80 15.28 -12.08
C THR A 130 7.16 14.68 -11.80
N SER A 131 7.56 14.63 -10.52
CA SER A 131 8.83 14.11 -10.06
C SER A 131 8.66 12.74 -9.41
N SER A 132 7.79 12.63 -8.39
CA SER A 132 7.63 11.38 -7.65
C SER A 132 6.35 11.30 -6.82
N VAL A 133 6.00 10.08 -6.43
CA VAL A 133 5.10 9.81 -5.30
C VAL A 133 5.82 8.94 -4.27
N LEU A 134 5.68 9.28 -2.99
CA LEU A 134 6.20 8.52 -1.86
C LEU A 134 5.06 8.05 -0.96
N TYR A 135 5.12 6.78 -0.57
CA TYR A 135 4.13 6.15 0.29
C TYR A 135 4.76 5.12 1.23
N ASP A 136 4.20 5.01 2.43
CA ASP A 136 4.92 4.49 3.59
C ASP A 136 4.17 3.37 4.33
N PRO A 137 3.95 2.19 3.72
CA PRO A 137 3.32 1.06 4.40
C PRO A 137 4.05 0.59 5.65
N GLN A 138 3.27 0.03 6.59
CA GLN A 138 3.76 -0.56 7.82
C GLN A 138 3.21 -1.98 7.97
N ILE A 139 4.02 -2.89 8.51
CA ILE A 139 3.64 -4.26 8.81
C ILE A 139 3.95 -4.50 10.28
N VAL A 140 2.91 -4.84 11.04
CA VAL A 140 3.03 -5.32 12.41
C VAL A 140 3.11 -6.84 12.35
N LEU A 141 4.23 -7.39 12.81
CA LEU A 141 4.43 -8.83 12.94
C LEU A 141 3.94 -9.29 14.31
N ALA A 142 3.34 -10.48 14.36
CA ALA A 142 3.04 -11.12 15.63
C ALA A 142 4.33 -11.37 16.41
N THR A 143 4.33 -11.02 17.69
CA THR A 143 5.37 -11.45 18.62
C THR A 143 5.20 -12.96 18.88
N PRO A 144 6.27 -13.77 18.82
CA PRO A 144 6.20 -15.14 19.28
C PRO A 144 5.78 -15.13 20.76
N ASP A 145 4.76 -15.91 21.13
CA ASP A 145 4.43 -16.10 22.54
C ASP A 145 5.65 -16.68 23.27
N ALA A 146 5.97 -16.11 24.43
CA ALA A 146 7.10 -16.54 25.27
C ALA A 146 6.94 -17.95 25.87
N SER A 147 5.85 -18.65 25.57
CA SER A 147 5.63 -20.05 25.90
C SER A 147 6.29 -20.93 24.83
N GLY A 148 7.47 -21.46 25.16
CA GLY A 148 8.26 -22.35 24.32
C GLY A 148 7.41 -23.40 23.60
N SER A 149 7.21 -23.23 22.31
CA SER A 149 6.72 -24.25 21.40
C SER A 149 7.08 -23.81 19.99
N ASN A 150 7.85 -24.67 19.32
CA ASN A 150 8.26 -24.66 17.91
C ASN A 150 8.24 -23.28 17.23
N VAL A 151 9.41 -22.75 16.91
CA VAL A 151 9.55 -21.60 16.01
C VAL A 151 8.87 -21.94 14.68
N VAL A 152 7.58 -21.65 14.56
CA VAL A 152 6.87 -21.66 13.28
C VAL A 152 7.38 -20.41 12.59
N THR A 153 8.41 -20.59 11.77
CA THR A 153 8.94 -19.55 10.88
C THR A 153 7.78 -19.03 10.03
N SER A 154 7.17 -17.93 10.47
CA SER A 154 6.13 -17.25 9.72
C SER A 154 6.82 -16.55 8.56
N SER A 155 6.83 -17.18 7.38
CA SER A 155 7.37 -16.55 6.18
C SER A 155 6.37 -15.52 5.67
N LEU A 156 6.64 -14.24 5.94
CA LEU A 156 5.98 -13.15 5.25
C LEU A 156 6.71 -12.92 3.92
N SER A 157 5.98 -13.04 2.81
CA SER A 157 6.52 -12.71 1.48
C SER A 157 5.70 -11.58 0.86
N ILE A 158 6.40 -10.62 0.28
CA ILE A 158 5.83 -9.50 -0.46
C ILE A 158 6.13 -9.74 -1.93
N LEU A 159 5.08 -9.90 -2.73
CA LEU A 159 5.19 -10.00 -4.18
C LEU A 159 4.60 -8.73 -4.79
N ILE A 160 5.43 -7.99 -5.53
CA ILE A 160 5.01 -6.78 -6.23
C ILE A 160 4.60 -7.20 -7.64
N THR A 161 3.35 -6.93 -8.00
CA THR A 161 2.85 -7.13 -9.37
C THR A 161 2.40 -5.80 -9.92
N CYS A 162 3.18 -5.18 -10.82
CA CYS A 162 2.73 -4.00 -11.55
C CYS A 162 1.70 -4.42 -12.58
N LEU A 163 0.41 -4.36 -12.22
CA LEU A 163 -0.68 -4.49 -13.18
C LEU A 163 -1.06 -3.08 -13.65
N MET A 164 -0.66 -2.71 -14.87
CA MET A 164 -1.10 -1.47 -15.50
C MET A 164 -2.57 -1.61 -15.89
N VAL A 165 -3.50 -1.25 -14.98
CA VAL A 165 -4.92 -1.14 -15.34
C VAL A 165 -5.15 0.26 -15.89
N LEU A 166 -5.26 0.39 -17.22
CA LEU A 166 -5.87 1.56 -17.82
C LEU A 166 -7.35 1.55 -17.43
N VAL A 167 -7.72 2.37 -16.43
CA VAL A 167 -9.13 2.60 -16.11
C VAL A 167 -9.65 3.68 -17.06
N SER A 168 -9.92 3.32 -18.31
CA SER A 168 -10.80 4.11 -19.17
C SER A 168 -12.23 3.93 -18.64
N ARG A 169 -12.72 4.89 -17.85
CA ARG A 169 -14.15 4.96 -17.49
C ARG A 169 -14.94 5.20 -18.78
N LEU A 170 -15.39 4.13 -19.42
CA LEU A 170 -16.50 4.17 -20.37
C LEU A 170 -17.78 4.40 -19.56
N LEU A 171 -18.12 5.66 -19.37
CA LEU A 171 -19.52 6.08 -19.17
C LEU A 171 -20.09 6.31 -20.57
N HIS A 172 -20.85 5.34 -21.07
CA HIS A 172 -21.98 5.58 -21.97
C HIS A 172 -23.21 5.02 -21.28
#